data_AF-A0A6P6PM75-F1
#
_entry.id   AF-A0A6P6PM75-F1
#
_cell.length_a   1.000
_cell.length_b   1.000
_cell.length_c   1.000
_cell.angle_alpha   90.00
_cell.angle_beta   90.00
_cell.angle_gamma   90.00
#
_symmetry.space_group_name_H-M   'P 1'
#
loop_
_entity.id
_entity.type
_entity.pdbx_description
1 polymer ?
#
loop_
_entity_poly.entity_id
_entity_poly.type
_entity_poly.pdbx_seq_one_letter_code
_entity_poly.pdbx_strand_id
1 'polypeptide(L)'
;MRHFILLLLLSSVCFFTMSEVVDKFDKCKQFFLDNTAPVFTPEDVSLKPICQCLLDDKSQPIYLYATLYSTSLKIPVFSANVYNRSRTIGRCDAWYIEPQLDVPSINDKCMLSQGNGNNIGTNQAPNSDYHKSKYDRGHLYPVLHTNNHLPHRPTQLHRS
;
A
#
# COMPACT_ATOMS: atom_id res chain seq x y z
N MET A 1 38.27 22.49 -32.87
CA MET A 1 37.81 23.09 -31.60
C MET A 1 36.30 23.05 -31.42
N ARG A 2 35.47 23.44 -32.42
CA ARG A 2 34.00 23.45 -32.32
C ARG A 2 33.35 22.08 -32.07
N HIS A 3 33.88 21.00 -32.66
CA HIS A 3 33.37 19.64 -32.46
C HIS A 3 33.74 19.05 -31.09
N PHE A 4 34.91 19.41 -30.55
CA PHE A 4 35.31 19.01 -29.19
C PHE A 4 34.38 19.63 -28.13
N ILE A 5 33.96 20.87 -28.33
CA ILE A 5 33.01 21.57 -27.45
C ILE A 5 31.61 20.92 -27.52
N LEU A 6 31.16 20.52 -28.71
CA LEU A 6 29.89 19.79 -28.88
C LEU A 6 29.89 18.41 -28.22
N LEU A 7 31.00 17.68 -28.28
CA LEU A 7 31.16 16.38 -27.62
C LEU A 7 31.20 16.51 -26.09
N LEU A 8 31.88 17.53 -25.57
CA LEU A 8 31.88 17.87 -24.14
C LEU A 8 30.47 18.25 -23.64
N LEU A 9 29.71 19.02 -24.41
CA LEU A 9 28.33 19.38 -24.09
C LEU A 9 27.40 18.15 -24.11
N LEU A 10 27.52 17.25 -25.09
CA LEU A 10 26.73 16.01 -25.12
C LEU A 10 27.06 15.07 -23.94
N SER A 11 28.33 14.99 -23.54
CA SER A 11 28.74 14.19 -22.37
C SER A 11 28.26 14.79 -21.04
N SER A 12 28.07 16.11 -21.00
CA SER A 12 27.55 16.84 -19.84
C SER A 12 26.04 16.60 -19.68
N VAL A 13 25.27 16.39 -20.75
CA VAL A 13 23.82 16.10 -20.66
C VAL A 13 23.53 14.69 -20.10
N CYS A 14 24.54 13.84 -19.94
CA CYS A 14 24.44 12.59 -19.19
C CYS A 14 24.57 12.78 -17.66
N PHE A 15 24.24 13.96 -17.13
CA PHE A 15 23.94 14.11 -15.71
C PHE A 15 22.79 13.17 -15.36
N PHE A 16 23.18 12.03 -14.79
CA PHE A 16 22.42 11.18 -13.90
C PHE A 16 21.00 11.70 -13.69
N THR A 17 20.05 11.10 -14.40
CA THR A 17 18.72 10.97 -13.81
C THR A 17 18.93 10.11 -12.58
N MET A 18 19.17 10.73 -11.43
CA MET A 18 18.83 10.10 -10.18
C MET A 18 17.32 9.95 -10.20
N SER A 19 16.86 8.85 -10.80
CA SER A 19 15.66 8.18 -10.35
C SER A 19 15.96 7.80 -8.91
N GLU A 20 15.80 8.75 -8.01
CA GLU A 20 15.59 8.44 -6.62
C GLU A 20 14.30 7.62 -6.62
N VAL A 21 14.43 6.30 -6.51
CA VAL A 21 13.32 5.39 -6.27
C VAL A 21 12.81 5.70 -4.85
N VAL A 22 12.14 6.84 -4.70
CA VAL A 22 11.50 7.27 -3.47
C VAL A 22 10.12 6.66 -3.45
N ASP A 23 10.01 5.48 -2.85
CA ASP A 23 8.75 4.84 -2.42
C ASP A 23 9.14 3.60 -1.57
N LYS A 24 9.52 3.79 -0.30
CA LYS A 24 9.96 2.70 0.60
C LYS A 24 9.05 2.58 1.82
N PHE A 25 9.12 1.44 2.51
CA PHE A 25 8.37 1.16 3.74
C PHE A 25 8.89 1.91 4.99
N ASP A 26 9.44 3.12 4.84
CA ASP A 26 10.20 3.82 5.90
C ASP A 26 9.41 4.06 7.18
N LYS A 27 8.09 4.28 7.07
CA LYS A 27 7.21 4.54 8.22
C LYS A 27 6.71 3.28 8.91
N CYS A 28 7.00 2.11 8.34
CA CYS A 28 6.45 0.84 8.79
C CYS A 28 7.49 -0.31 8.73
N LYS A 29 8.78 0.04 8.84
CA LYS A 29 9.90 -0.91 8.88
C LYS A 29 9.74 -1.94 9.99
N GLN A 30 9.10 -1.58 11.11
CA GLN A 30 8.86 -2.44 12.27
C GLN A 30 8.07 -3.72 11.98
N PHE A 31 7.43 -3.83 10.80
CA PHE A 31 6.70 -5.05 10.43
C PHE A 31 7.53 -6.06 9.66
N PHE A 32 8.75 -5.71 9.27
CA PHE A 32 9.68 -6.59 8.57
C PHE A 32 10.66 -7.23 9.55
N LEU A 33 11.18 -8.40 9.17
CA LEU A 33 12.26 -9.04 9.90
C LEU A 33 13.45 -8.06 9.99
N ASP A 34 14.00 -7.89 11.19
CA ASP A 34 15.11 -6.99 11.48
C ASP A 34 14.92 -5.56 10.96
N ASN A 35 13.67 -5.08 10.94
CA ASN A 35 13.28 -3.76 10.44
C ASN A 35 13.71 -3.49 8.98
N THR A 36 13.89 -4.55 8.18
CA THR A 36 14.47 -4.48 6.84
C THR A 36 13.49 -5.01 5.81
N ALA A 37 12.95 -4.12 4.97
CA ALA A 37 12.10 -4.53 3.87
C ALA A 37 12.91 -5.32 2.83
N PRO A 38 12.37 -6.43 2.29
CA PRO A 38 13.03 -7.16 1.22
C PRO A 38 13.08 -6.31 -0.05
N VAL A 39 14.01 -6.64 -0.94
CA VAL A 39 14.08 -6.06 -2.27
C VAL A 39 13.06 -6.78 -3.15
N PHE A 40 12.14 -6.03 -3.76
CA PHE A 40 11.14 -6.58 -4.67
C PHE A 40 11.62 -6.42 -6.11
N THR A 41 11.75 -7.52 -6.84
CA THR A 41 12.19 -7.55 -8.24
C THR A 41 11.24 -8.35 -9.12
N PRO A 42 10.94 -7.90 -10.35
CA PRO A 42 11.38 -6.62 -10.93
C PRO A 42 10.73 -5.44 -10.22
N GLU A 43 11.40 -4.29 -10.25
CA GLU A 43 10.75 -3.03 -9.91
C GLU A 43 9.73 -2.71 -11.01
N ASP A 44 8.48 -2.53 -10.61
CA ASP A 44 7.36 -2.28 -11.52
C ASP A 44 6.59 -1.06 -11.01
N VAL A 45 6.31 -0.11 -11.90
CA VAL A 45 5.60 1.14 -11.59
C VAL A 45 4.19 0.92 -11.05
N SER A 46 3.58 -0.24 -11.34
CA SER A 46 2.29 -0.66 -10.82
C SER A 46 2.36 -1.18 -9.38
N LEU A 47 3.56 -1.49 -8.87
CA LEU A 47 3.77 -1.91 -7.48
C LEU A 47 3.91 -0.69 -6.58
N LYS A 48 3.03 -0.59 -5.59
CA LYS A 48 2.94 0.49 -4.62
C LYS A 48 3.24 -0.05 -3.23
N PRO A 49 4.37 0.32 -2.63
CA PRO A 49 4.64 0.01 -1.24
C PRO A 49 3.80 0.94 -0.35
N ILE A 50 2.98 0.35 0.52
CA ILE A 50 2.04 1.07 1.37
C ILE A 50 2.28 0.70 2.82
N CYS A 51 2.53 1.71 3.65
CA CYS A 51 2.47 1.60 5.10
C CYS A 51 1.03 1.78 5.55
N GLN A 52 0.36 0.66 5.81
CA GLN A 52 -1.06 0.60 6.10
C GLN A 52 -1.33 1.24 7.45
N CYS A 53 -2.12 2.33 7.47
CA CYS A 53 -2.41 3.07 8.69
C CYS A 53 -3.84 3.57 8.76
N LEU A 54 -4.26 3.91 9.98
CA LEU A 54 -5.48 4.65 10.28
C LEU A 54 -5.11 5.93 11.02
N LEU A 55 -6.00 6.90 11.03
CA LEU A 55 -5.87 8.06 11.90
C LEU A 55 -6.48 7.75 13.28
N ASP A 56 -5.78 8.15 14.34
CA ASP A 56 -6.34 8.18 15.69
C ASP A 56 -7.21 9.43 15.92
N ASP A 57 -7.78 9.55 17.13
CA ASP A 57 -8.64 10.68 17.50
C ASP A 57 -7.93 12.05 17.43
N LYS A 58 -6.60 12.05 17.39
CA LYS A 58 -5.74 13.25 17.25
C LYS A 58 -5.23 13.43 15.82
N SER A 59 -5.82 12.73 14.86
CA SER A 59 -5.42 12.73 13.45
C SER A 59 -3.96 12.30 13.23
N GLN A 60 -3.41 11.46 14.09
CA GLN A 60 -2.07 10.89 13.95
C GLN A 60 -2.14 9.49 13.32
N PRO A 61 -1.21 9.15 12.42
CA PRO A 61 -1.20 7.85 11.77
C PRO A 61 -0.76 6.74 12.74
N ILE A 62 -1.63 5.75 12.93
CA ILE A 62 -1.33 4.48 13.56
C ILE A 62 -1.03 3.47 12.46
N TYR A 63 0.24 3.08 12.32
CA TYR A 63 0.67 2.04 11.39
C TYR A 63 0.32 0.65 11.91
N LEU A 64 -0.19 -0.19 11.03
CA LEU A 64 -0.74 -1.51 11.36
C LEU A 64 0.07 -2.66 10.77
N TYR A 65 0.45 -2.54 9.50
CA TYR A 65 1.22 -3.53 8.75
C TYR A 65 1.78 -2.87 7.47
N ALA A 66 2.57 -3.62 6.71
CA ALA A 66 3.10 -3.19 5.42
C ALA A 66 2.52 -4.06 4.29
N THR A 67 2.26 -3.45 3.13
CA THR A 67 1.74 -4.14 1.95
C THR A 67 2.43 -3.65 0.69
N LEU A 68 2.86 -4.57 -0.18
CA LEU A 68 3.19 -4.23 -1.57
C LEU A 68 1.96 -4.51 -2.42
N TYR A 69 1.44 -3.48 -3.06
CA TYR A 69 0.16 -3.50 -3.74
C TYR A 69 0.33 -3.34 -5.24
N SER A 70 -0.26 -4.23 -6.05
CA SER A 70 -0.28 -4.08 -7.50
C SER A 70 -1.54 -3.35 -7.95
N THR A 71 -1.40 -2.16 -8.55
CA THR A 71 -2.52 -1.42 -9.13
C THR A 71 -3.02 -2.04 -10.43
N SER A 72 -2.16 -2.75 -11.16
CA SER A 72 -2.54 -3.48 -12.37
C SER A 72 -3.43 -4.68 -12.05
N LEU A 73 -3.05 -5.47 -11.03
CA LEU A 73 -3.83 -6.63 -10.60
C LEU A 73 -4.93 -6.28 -9.58
N LYS A 74 -4.90 -5.06 -9.03
CA LYS A 74 -5.78 -4.57 -7.96
C LYS A 74 -5.80 -5.50 -6.73
N ILE A 75 -4.63 -6.03 -6.39
CA ILE A 75 -4.43 -6.91 -5.24
C ILE A 75 -3.09 -6.61 -4.56
N PRO A 76 -2.99 -6.87 -3.26
CA PRO A 76 -1.70 -7.02 -2.59
C PRO A 76 -0.96 -8.24 -3.11
N VAL A 77 0.30 -8.07 -3.47
CA VAL A 77 1.19 -9.16 -3.88
C VAL A 77 2.11 -9.60 -2.74
N PHE A 78 2.25 -8.77 -1.71
CA PHE A 78 3.01 -9.08 -0.50
C PHE A 78 2.44 -8.32 0.71
N SER A 79 2.54 -8.91 1.90
CA SER A 79 2.27 -8.22 3.16
C SER A 79 3.24 -8.67 4.26
N ALA A 80 3.54 -7.77 5.19
CA ALA A 80 4.35 -8.04 6.37
C ALA A 80 3.68 -7.44 7.60
N ASN A 81 3.56 -8.23 8.67
CA ASN A 81 2.95 -7.85 9.94
C ASN A 81 3.65 -8.60 11.09
N VAL A 82 3.60 -8.02 12.29
CA VAL A 82 4.07 -8.70 13.50
C VAL A 82 2.94 -9.55 14.04
N TYR A 83 3.19 -10.85 14.15
CA TYR A 83 2.25 -11.76 14.77
C TYR A 83 2.15 -11.49 16.28
N ASN A 84 0.94 -11.20 16.74
CA ASN A 84 0.64 -11.15 18.16
C ASN A 84 -0.68 -11.86 18.44
N ARG A 85 -0.65 -12.96 19.20
CA ARG A 85 -1.83 -13.78 19.43
C ARG A 85 -2.89 -13.01 20.23
N SER A 86 -4.07 -12.84 19.64
CA SER A 86 -5.26 -12.39 20.37
C SER A 86 -6.30 -13.49 20.47
N ARG A 87 -6.92 -13.62 21.65
CA ARG A 87 -7.91 -14.65 21.97
C ARG A 87 -9.34 -14.10 22.08
N THR A 88 -9.53 -12.78 21.99
CA THR A 88 -10.78 -12.10 22.36
C THR A 88 -11.31 -11.12 21.30
N ILE A 89 -10.67 -11.03 20.13
CA ILE A 89 -10.99 -10.04 19.10
C ILE A 89 -11.78 -10.70 17.96
N GLY A 90 -13.00 -10.17 17.70
CA GLY A 90 -13.89 -10.61 16.61
C GLY A 90 -13.71 -9.83 15.30
N ARG A 91 -14.33 -10.33 14.23
CA ARG A 91 -14.30 -9.72 12.88
C ARG A 91 -15.23 -8.50 12.79
N CYS A 92 -14.84 -7.47 12.04
CA CYS A 92 -15.74 -6.39 11.61
C CYS A 92 -15.94 -6.42 10.08
N ASP A 93 -17.09 -5.92 9.62
CA ASP A 93 -17.46 -5.91 8.19
C ASP A 93 -17.14 -4.60 7.46
N ALA A 94 -16.40 -3.69 8.12
CA ALA A 94 -16.03 -2.41 7.55
C ALA A 94 -15.01 -2.55 6.40
N TRP A 95 -15.26 -1.83 5.31
CA TRP A 95 -14.43 -1.86 4.12
C TRP A 95 -13.66 -0.54 3.93
N TYR A 96 -12.35 -0.67 3.71
CA TYR A 96 -11.44 0.45 3.57
C TYR A 96 -10.79 0.43 2.20
N ILE A 97 -10.52 1.64 1.71
CA ILE A 97 -9.80 1.91 0.48
C ILE A 97 -8.56 2.73 0.79
N GLU A 98 -7.64 2.74 -0.16
CA GLU A 98 -6.47 3.59 -0.22
C GLU A 98 -6.79 4.78 -1.15
N PRO A 99 -7.23 5.94 -0.63
CA PRO A 99 -7.64 7.06 -1.47
C PRO A 99 -6.52 7.52 -2.41
N GLN A 100 -5.28 7.45 -1.94
CA GLN A 100 -4.07 7.84 -2.66
C GLN A 100 -3.80 6.99 -3.91
N LEU A 101 -4.38 5.78 -4.03
CA LEU A 101 -4.23 4.95 -5.23
C LEU A 101 -5.04 5.46 -6.41
N ASP A 102 -6.25 5.98 -6.18
CA ASP A 102 -7.13 6.45 -7.24
C ASP A 102 -7.15 7.97 -7.38
N VAL A 103 -6.88 8.69 -6.30
CA VAL A 103 -6.92 10.15 -6.26
C VAL A 103 -5.59 10.67 -5.69
N PRO A 104 -4.54 10.81 -6.51
CA PRO A 104 -3.20 11.20 -6.05
C PRO A 104 -3.12 12.59 -5.40
N SER A 105 -4.11 13.46 -5.66
CA SER A 105 -4.21 14.79 -5.05
C SER A 105 -4.73 14.77 -3.62
N ILE A 106 -5.25 13.63 -3.14
CA ILE A 106 -5.65 13.46 -1.75
C ILE A 106 -4.39 13.26 -0.92
N ASN A 107 -4.17 14.16 0.04
CA ASN A 107 -3.05 14.10 0.99
C ASN A 107 -3.26 13.05 2.10
N ASP A 108 -4.34 12.28 2.06
CA ASP A 108 -4.61 11.20 3.01
C ASP A 108 -3.62 10.06 2.77
N LYS A 109 -2.76 9.84 3.76
CA LYS A 109 -1.72 8.80 3.72
C LYS A 109 -2.17 7.48 4.36
N CYS A 110 -3.40 7.43 4.86
CA CYS A 110 -3.98 6.33 5.61
C CYS A 110 -5.30 5.89 4.98
N MET A 111 -5.68 4.63 5.24
CA MET A 111 -6.88 4.04 4.69
C MET A 111 -8.13 4.73 5.23
N LEU A 112 -9.14 4.89 4.37
CA LEU A 112 -10.44 5.47 4.72
C LEU A 112 -11.58 4.51 4.39
N SER A 113 -12.69 4.60 5.12
CA SER A 113 -13.88 3.83 4.77
C SER A 113 -14.32 4.18 3.36
N GLN A 114 -14.67 3.18 2.54
CA GLN A 114 -15.19 3.45 1.22
C GLN A 114 -16.57 4.11 1.32
N GLY A 115 -16.57 5.45 1.31
CA GLY A 115 -17.79 6.24 1.12
C GLY A 115 -18.33 6.13 -0.30
N ASN A 116 -19.33 6.95 -0.64
CA ASN A 116 -19.93 7.01 -1.97
C ASN A 116 -19.14 7.92 -2.93
N GLY A 117 -17.86 7.64 -3.15
CA GLY A 117 -17.01 8.40 -4.08
C GLY A 117 -17.06 7.85 -5.50
N ASN A 118 -17.40 8.69 -6.49
CA ASN A 118 -17.51 8.30 -7.91
C ASN A 118 -16.15 8.05 -8.62
N ASN A 119 -15.02 8.25 -7.93
CA ASN A 119 -13.67 8.18 -8.52
C ASN A 119 -12.79 7.10 -7.87
N ILE A 120 -13.39 6.04 -7.33
CA ILE A 120 -12.68 4.92 -6.70
C ILE A 120 -12.84 3.67 -7.57
N GLY A 121 -11.75 2.93 -7.73
CA GLY A 121 -11.74 1.61 -8.36
C GLY A 121 -10.91 1.48 -9.63
N THR A 122 -10.19 2.53 -10.04
CA THR A 122 -9.31 2.49 -11.23
C THR A 122 -8.07 1.64 -10.94
N ASN A 123 -7.46 1.85 -9.77
CA ASN A 123 -6.21 1.25 -9.33
C ASN A 123 -6.39 0.34 -8.12
N GLN A 124 -7.61 0.16 -7.61
CA GLN A 124 -7.91 -0.77 -6.52
C GLN A 124 -9.26 -1.46 -6.68
N ALA A 125 -9.48 -2.56 -5.96
CA ALA A 125 -10.77 -3.25 -5.97
C ALA A 125 -11.77 -2.55 -5.01
N PRO A 126 -12.84 -1.90 -5.50
CA PRO A 126 -13.91 -1.39 -4.66
C PRO A 126 -14.80 -2.52 -4.11
N ASN A 127 -15.56 -2.25 -3.06
CA ASN A 127 -16.53 -3.19 -2.49
C ASN A 127 -17.59 -3.66 -3.51
N SER A 128 -17.88 -2.85 -4.54
CA SER A 128 -18.80 -3.21 -5.63
C SER A 128 -18.32 -4.41 -6.45
N ASP A 129 -17.01 -4.65 -6.55
CA ASP A 129 -16.46 -5.80 -7.28
C ASP A 129 -16.85 -7.14 -6.64
N TYR A 130 -17.17 -7.12 -5.34
CA TYR A 130 -17.58 -8.30 -4.58
C TYR A 130 -19.09 -8.42 -4.43
N HIS A 131 -19.84 -7.33 -4.67
CA HIS A 131 -21.30 -7.32 -4.48
C HIS A 131 -21.98 -8.25 -5.48
N LYS A 132 -22.73 -9.24 -4.99
CA LYS A 132 -23.38 -10.31 -5.79
C LYS A 132 -22.41 -11.09 -6.69
N SER A 133 -21.12 -11.09 -6.34
CA SER A 133 -20.13 -11.93 -6.99
C SER A 133 -20.10 -13.32 -6.35
N LYS A 134 -19.29 -14.23 -6.91
CA LYS A 134 -18.95 -15.52 -6.28
C LYS A 134 -17.71 -15.44 -5.38
N TYR A 135 -17.15 -14.25 -5.18
CA TYR A 135 -15.88 -14.05 -4.50
C TYR A 135 -16.05 -13.46 -3.11
N ASP A 136 -15.21 -13.93 -2.20
CA ASP A 136 -15.14 -13.41 -0.85
C ASP A 136 -14.03 -12.37 -0.67
N ARG A 137 -14.25 -11.48 0.29
CA ARG A 137 -13.27 -10.50 0.78
C ARG A 137 -12.35 -11.18 1.80
N GLY A 138 -11.12 -11.49 1.40
CA GLY A 138 -10.06 -11.99 2.27
C GLY A 138 -9.40 -10.88 3.10
N HIS A 139 -8.74 -11.28 4.19
CA HIS A 139 -7.97 -10.37 5.06
C HIS A 139 -6.47 -10.61 4.85
N LEU A 140 -5.71 -9.56 4.54
CA LEU A 140 -4.24 -9.59 4.60
C LEU A 140 -3.71 -9.51 6.03
N TYR A 141 -4.44 -8.83 6.92
CA TYR A 141 -4.09 -8.67 8.32
C TYR A 141 -5.09 -9.44 9.19
N PRO A 142 -4.79 -10.70 9.57
CA PRO A 142 -5.78 -11.57 10.22
C PRO A 142 -6.12 -11.09 11.62
N VAL A 143 -7.41 -11.01 11.91
CA VAL A 143 -7.98 -10.49 13.18
C VAL A 143 -7.39 -11.15 14.43
N LEU A 144 -7.09 -12.45 14.38
CA LEU A 144 -6.57 -13.20 15.53
C LEU A 144 -5.04 -13.09 15.71
N HIS A 145 -4.35 -12.43 14.78
CA HIS A 145 -2.89 -12.27 14.75
C HIS A 145 -2.45 -10.89 15.25
N THR A 146 -3.35 -10.15 15.89
CA THR A 146 -3.13 -8.78 16.36
C THR A 146 -3.69 -8.58 17.76
N ASN A 147 -2.95 -7.91 18.63
CA ASN A 147 -3.38 -7.53 19.98
C ASN A 147 -4.12 -6.19 20.04
N ASN A 148 -4.19 -5.46 18.93
CA ASN A 148 -4.78 -4.14 18.90
C ASN A 148 -6.26 -4.29 18.48
N HIS A 149 -7.16 -3.48 19.04
CA HIS A 149 -8.58 -3.42 18.64
C HIS A 149 -8.81 -2.57 17.38
N LEU A 150 -7.75 -1.98 16.82
CA LEU A 150 -7.84 -1.14 15.63
C LEU A 150 -7.83 -1.89 14.28
N PRO A 151 -7.23 -3.08 14.11
CA PRO A 151 -7.20 -3.80 12.84
C PRO A 151 -8.26 -4.88 12.81
N HIS A 152 -9.51 -4.48 12.69
CA HIS A 152 -10.63 -5.41 12.54
C HIS A 152 -10.99 -5.71 11.08
N ARG A 153 -10.06 -5.54 10.12
CA ARG A 153 -10.47 -5.08 8.80
C ARG A 153 -9.85 -5.85 7.63
N PRO A 154 -10.67 -6.35 6.68
CA PRO A 154 -10.17 -6.99 5.48
C PRO A 154 -9.49 -5.97 4.59
N THR A 155 -8.23 -6.21 4.32
CA THR A 155 -7.56 -5.69 3.13
C THR A 155 -7.35 -6.83 2.14
N GLN A 156 -7.53 -6.45 0.90
CA GLN A 156 -7.97 -7.25 -0.24
C GLN A 156 -7.23 -8.57 -0.38
N LEU A 157 -7.93 -9.69 -0.26
CA LEU A 157 -7.45 -10.95 -0.82
C LEU A 157 -8.64 -11.59 -1.53
N HIS A 158 -8.54 -11.83 -2.83
CA HIS A 158 -9.53 -12.65 -3.53
C HIS A 158 -9.45 -14.07 -2.96
N ARG A 159 -10.56 -14.55 -2.40
CA ARG A 159 -10.76 -15.98 -2.15
C ARG A 159 -11.89 -16.45 -3.09
N SER A 160 -11.52 -17.37 -3.99
CA SER A 160 -12.42 -18.15 -4.84
C SER A 160 -13.17 -19.21 -4.06
#